data_AF-A0A218PWR9-F1
#
_entry.id   AF-A0A218PWR9-F1
#
_cell.length_a   1.000
_cell.length_b   1.000
_cell.length_c   1.000
_cell.angle_alpha   90.00
_cell.angle_beta   90.00
_cell.angle_gamma   90.00
#
_symmetry.space_group_name_H-M   'P 1'
#
loop_
_entity.id
_entity.type
_entity.pdbx_description
1 polymer ?
#
loop_
_entity_poly.entity_id
_entity_poly.type
_entity_poly.pdbx_seq_one_letter_code
_entity_poly.pdbx_strand_id
1 'polypeptide(L)'
;MTWLKRLFGLEKPQNAQVNPQPQQVPPSSSNKATSATTKSVPPERLGLNGEYDQSGLAKRVALAFDQDSQLGDIETLWVAQTSSTVVLKGKVPSQEILNKMVSAARSVHGATGVDTNEVTVG
;
A
#
# COMPACT_ATOMS: atom_id res chain seq x y z
N MET A 1 2.75 1.82 -17.87
CA MET A 1 2.64 3.00 -16.96
C MET A 1 2.80 2.55 -15.51
N THR A 2 3.23 3.39 -14.57
CA THR A 2 3.34 2.97 -13.15
C THR A 2 1.96 2.75 -12.51
N TRP A 3 1.88 1.81 -11.57
CA TRP A 3 0.69 1.49 -10.79
C TRP A 3 0.15 2.70 -10.03
N LEU A 4 1.02 3.50 -9.40
CA LEU A 4 0.62 4.73 -8.71
C LEU A 4 -0.06 5.73 -9.66
N LYS A 5 0.50 5.90 -10.86
CA LYS A 5 -0.05 6.83 -11.87
C LYS A 5 -1.37 6.32 -12.41
N ARG A 6 -1.47 5.02 -12.66
CA ARG A 6 -2.67 4.40 -13.23
C ARG A 6 -3.84 4.35 -12.25
N LEU A 7 -3.58 3.93 -11.01
CA LEU A 7 -4.65 3.72 -10.02
C LEU A 7 -5.04 5.00 -9.28
N PHE A 8 -4.09 5.90 -9.05
CA PHE A 8 -4.31 7.08 -8.21
C PHE A 8 -4.08 8.40 -8.94
N GLY A 9 -3.68 8.39 -10.22
CA GLY A 9 -3.32 9.61 -10.96
C GLY A 9 -2.03 10.27 -10.48
N LEU A 10 -1.33 9.67 -9.50
CA LEU A 10 -0.18 10.23 -8.81
C LEU A 10 1.12 9.75 -9.47
N GLU A 11 2.03 10.67 -9.74
CA GLU A 11 3.39 10.26 -10.09
C GLU A 11 4.10 9.67 -8.87
N LYS A 12 5.04 8.74 -9.10
CA LYS A 12 5.82 8.14 -8.02
C LYS A 12 6.68 9.25 -7.38
N PRO A 13 6.47 9.57 -6.08
CA PRO A 13 7.34 10.52 -5.39
C PRO A 13 8.78 9.99 -5.34
N GLN A 14 9.77 10.88 -5.39
CA GLN A 14 11.19 10.51 -5.30
C GLN A 14 11.53 9.79 -3.98
N ASN A 15 10.82 10.12 -2.91
CA ASN A 15 11.03 9.55 -1.57
C ASN A 15 10.00 8.46 -1.21
N ALA A 16 9.26 7.93 -2.19
CA ALA A 16 8.21 6.96 -1.93
C ALA A 16 8.78 5.61 -1.45
N GLN A 17 8.31 5.13 -0.31
CA GLN A 17 8.72 3.87 0.29
C GLN A 17 7.52 2.92 0.43
N VAL A 18 7.77 1.63 0.21
CA VAL A 18 6.75 0.57 0.39
C VAL A 18 6.44 0.34 1.87
N ASN A 19 7.44 0.54 2.73
CA ASN A 19 7.36 0.42 4.19
C ASN A 19 8.07 1.62 4.84
N PRO A 20 7.49 2.83 4.78
CA PRO A 20 8.06 3.98 5.45
C PRO A 20 7.93 3.81 6.97
N GLN A 21 8.82 4.47 7.70
CA GLN A 21 8.62 4.66 9.13
C GLN A 21 7.56 5.75 9.34
N PRO A 22 6.67 5.63 10.35
CA PRO A 22 5.77 6.71 10.69
C PRO A 22 6.53 8.01 10.94
N GLN A 23 6.19 9.07 10.20
CA GLN A 23 6.76 10.38 10.46
C GLN A 23 6.32 10.80 11.86
N GLN A 24 7.29 10.93 12.76
CA GLN A 24 7.05 11.51 14.07
C GLN A 24 6.65 12.96 13.84
N VAL A 25 5.39 13.31 14.15
CA VAL A 25 5.03 14.72 14.35
C VAL A 25 6.01 15.27 15.40
N PRO A 26 6.78 16.34 15.11
CA PRO A 26 7.72 16.87 16.08
C PRO A 26 6.96 17.19 17.37
N PRO A 27 7.49 16.85 18.55
CA PRO A 27 6.82 17.14 19.81
C PRO A 27 6.69 18.66 19.91
N SER A 28 5.46 19.17 19.87
CA SER A 28 5.21 20.52 20.35
C SER A 28 5.55 20.52 21.84
N SER A 29 6.62 21.23 22.21
CA SER A 29 7.10 21.36 23.57
C SER A 29 6.00 21.92 24.49
N SER A 30 5.34 21.07 25.27
CA SER A 30 4.73 21.48 26.55
C SER A 30 4.33 20.25 27.39
N ASN A 31 4.93 20.21 28.57
CA ASN A 31 4.60 19.46 29.78
C ASN A 31 3.21 18.79 29.81
N LYS A 32 3.17 17.51 30.21
CA LYS A 32 2.62 17.01 31.50
C LYS A 32 2.30 15.52 31.38
N ALA A 33 2.70 14.76 32.40
CA ALA A 33 2.45 13.34 32.53
C ALA A 33 0.94 13.02 32.53
N THR A 34 0.51 12.30 31.50
CA THR A 34 -0.67 11.43 31.45
C THR A 34 -0.40 10.45 30.32
N SER A 35 -0.65 9.16 30.53
CA SER A 35 -0.58 8.10 29.51
C SER A 35 -1.39 8.47 28.27
N ALA A 36 -0.76 9.16 27.33
CA ALA A 36 -1.35 9.53 26.06
C ALA A 36 -0.88 8.48 25.06
N THR A 37 -1.79 7.56 24.71
CA THR A 37 -1.74 6.80 23.47
C THR A 37 -1.23 7.73 22.38
N THR A 38 0.04 7.55 21.98
CA THR A 38 0.52 8.08 20.72
C THR A 38 -0.53 7.62 19.72
N LYS A 39 -1.32 8.55 19.15
CA LYS A 39 -2.16 8.22 18.00
C LYS A 39 -1.21 7.95 16.84
N SER A 40 -0.54 6.79 16.92
CA SER A 40 0.28 6.22 15.88
C SER A 40 -0.64 6.08 14.69
N VAL A 41 -0.20 6.61 13.54
CA VAL A 41 -0.91 6.41 12.27
C VAL A 41 -1.09 4.90 12.12
N PRO A 42 -2.34 4.40 11.98
CA PRO A 42 -2.56 2.98 11.78
C PRO A 42 -1.73 2.52 10.57
N PRO A 43 -1.11 1.33 10.62
CA PRO A 43 -0.16 0.90 9.59
C PRO A 43 -0.83 0.82 8.21
N GLU A 44 -2.12 0.47 8.12
CA GLU A 44 -2.91 0.50 6.90
C GLU A 44 -3.18 1.92 6.36
N ARG A 45 -3.12 2.93 7.23
CA ARG A 45 -3.29 4.36 6.89
C ARG A 45 -1.97 5.09 6.70
N LEU A 46 -0.85 4.40 6.67
CA LEU A 46 0.44 5.04 6.47
C LEU A 46 0.63 5.52 5.02
N GLY A 47 1.18 6.69 4.77
CA GLY A 47 1.39 7.20 3.42
C GLY A 47 2.64 6.60 2.78
N LEU A 48 3.04 7.12 1.61
CA LEU A 48 4.28 6.71 0.94
C LEU A 48 5.53 7.30 1.60
N ASN A 49 5.39 8.39 2.37
CA ASN A 49 6.47 9.07 3.07
C ASN A 49 6.31 9.01 4.60
N GLY A 50 5.35 8.21 5.09
CA GLY A 50 5.06 8.08 6.52
C GLY A 50 3.96 9.01 7.04
N GLU A 51 3.29 9.77 6.16
CA GLU A 51 2.14 10.63 6.47
C GLU A 51 0.86 9.81 6.78
N TYR A 52 -0.21 10.45 7.24
CA TYR A 52 -1.52 9.80 7.29
C TYR A 52 -2.21 9.88 5.92
N ASP A 53 -2.58 8.72 5.37
CA ASP A 53 -3.26 8.60 4.08
C ASP A 53 -4.39 7.57 4.15
N GLN A 54 -5.61 8.02 3.80
CA GLN A 54 -6.77 7.14 3.70
C GLN A 54 -6.58 6.01 2.68
N SER A 55 -5.78 6.24 1.63
CA SER A 55 -5.40 5.30 0.57
C SER A 55 -3.98 4.74 0.74
N GLY A 56 -3.42 4.88 1.94
CA GLY A 56 -2.01 4.60 2.25
C GLY A 56 -1.53 3.21 1.86
N LEU A 57 -2.15 2.15 2.41
CA LEU A 57 -1.77 0.77 2.11
C LEU A 57 -1.85 0.49 0.61
N ALA A 58 -2.95 0.88 -0.06
CA ALA A 58 -3.13 0.61 -1.48
C ALA A 58 -2.06 1.31 -2.34
N LYS A 59 -1.66 2.55 -1.99
CA LYS A 59 -0.55 3.25 -2.66
C LYS A 59 0.78 2.56 -2.44
N ARG A 60 1.07 2.06 -1.23
CA ARG A 60 2.29 1.31 -0.93
C ARG A 60 2.35 -0.05 -1.63
N VAL A 61 1.21 -0.73 -1.75
CA VAL A 61 1.08 -1.97 -2.53
C VAL A 61 1.30 -1.69 -4.02
N ALA A 62 0.70 -0.63 -4.57
CA ALA A 62 0.95 -0.20 -5.93
C ALA A 62 2.44 0.09 -6.18
N LEU A 63 3.10 0.77 -5.24
CA LEU A 63 4.54 0.98 -5.29
C LEU A 63 5.35 -0.34 -5.22
N ALA A 64 4.92 -1.31 -4.40
CA ALA A 64 5.56 -2.61 -4.32
C ALA A 64 5.45 -3.39 -5.64
N PHE A 65 4.32 -3.26 -6.34
CA PHE A 65 4.15 -3.84 -7.67
C PHE A 65 5.01 -3.11 -8.72
N ASP A 66 5.17 -1.80 -8.61
CA ASP A 66 6.10 -1.03 -9.47
C ASP A 66 7.57 -1.41 -9.27
N GLN A 67 7.95 -1.97 -8.10
CA GLN A 67 9.31 -2.43 -7.82
C GLN A 67 9.60 -3.82 -8.42
N ASP A 68 8.57 -4.57 -8.79
CA ASP A 68 8.70 -5.88 -9.43
C ASP A 68 8.46 -5.75 -10.94
N SER A 69 9.50 -6.00 -11.74
CA SER A 69 9.42 -5.91 -13.20
C SER A 69 8.40 -6.87 -13.82
N GLN A 70 8.06 -7.98 -13.14
CA GLN A 70 7.05 -8.92 -13.62
C GLN A 70 5.62 -8.46 -13.35
N LEU A 71 5.43 -7.52 -12.41
CA LEU A 71 4.11 -7.03 -11.98
C LEU A 71 3.78 -5.65 -12.54
N GLY A 72 4.80 -4.87 -12.92
CA GLY A 72 4.65 -3.51 -13.46
C GLY A 72 3.84 -3.43 -14.76
N ASP A 73 3.87 -4.47 -15.58
CA ASP A 73 3.23 -4.48 -16.91
C ASP A 73 1.76 -4.94 -16.89
N ILE A 74 1.19 -5.21 -15.72
CA ILE A 74 -0.18 -5.72 -15.61
C ILE A 74 -1.17 -4.55 -15.49
N GLU A 75 -1.71 -4.15 -16.64
CA GLU A 75 -2.66 -3.03 -16.74
C GLU A 75 -4.12 -3.46 -16.52
N THR A 76 -4.40 -4.76 -16.50
CA THR A 76 -5.74 -5.34 -16.38
C THR A 76 -6.20 -5.62 -14.95
N LEU A 77 -5.35 -5.34 -13.95
CA LEU A 77 -5.67 -5.54 -12.54
C LEU A 77 -5.75 -4.18 -11.82
N TRP A 78 -6.59 -4.05 -10.81
CA TRP A 78 -6.74 -2.89 -9.95
C TRP A 78 -6.44 -3.27 -8.50
N VAL A 79 -5.81 -2.34 -7.78
CA VAL A 79 -5.57 -2.46 -6.33
C VAL A 79 -6.50 -1.50 -5.62
N ALA A 80 -7.32 -2.04 -4.74
CA ALA A 80 -8.10 -1.31 -3.78
C ALA A 80 -7.69 -1.73 -2.37
N GLN A 81 -8.15 -0.97 -1.37
CA GLN A 81 -8.07 -1.41 0.01
C GLN A 81 -9.41 -1.25 0.71
N THR A 82 -9.64 -2.09 1.70
CA THR A 82 -10.75 -2.02 2.64
C THR A 82 -10.16 -2.20 4.03
N SER A 83 -10.02 -1.09 4.76
CA SER A 83 -9.28 -1.04 6.03
C SER A 83 -7.86 -1.61 5.88
N SER A 84 -7.53 -2.71 6.55
CA SER A 84 -6.22 -3.38 6.49
C SER A 84 -6.16 -4.52 5.47
N THR A 85 -7.23 -4.73 4.68
CA THR A 85 -7.29 -5.75 3.64
C THR A 85 -7.07 -5.12 2.27
N VAL A 86 -6.11 -5.65 1.52
CA VAL A 86 -5.87 -5.30 0.12
C VAL A 86 -6.85 -6.07 -0.74
N VAL A 87 -7.56 -5.40 -1.65
CA VAL A 87 -8.50 -6.05 -2.58
C VAL A 87 -7.94 -5.92 -3.98
N LEU A 88 -7.59 -7.06 -4.59
CA LEU A 88 -7.15 -7.15 -5.97
C LEU A 88 -8.38 -7.46 -6.84
N LYS A 89 -8.55 -6.72 -7.94
CA LYS A 89 -9.71 -6.85 -8.84
C LYS A 89 -9.25 -6.83 -10.30
N GLY A 90 -9.89 -7.58 -11.18
CA GLY A 90 -9.61 -7.56 -12.63
C GLY A 90 -8.98 -8.84 -13.14
N LYS A 91 -8.03 -8.75 -14.08
CA LYS A 91 -7.44 -9.91 -14.75
C LYS A 91 -5.93 -9.98 -14.55
N VAL A 92 -5.42 -11.20 -14.37
CA VAL A 92 -3.98 -11.51 -14.32
C VAL A 92 -3.66 -12.63 -15.31
N PRO A 93 -2.46 -12.62 -15.93
CA PRO A 93 -2.12 -13.56 -17.00
C PRO A 93 -1.90 -15.00 -16.51
N SER A 94 -1.54 -15.19 -15.23
CA SER A 94 -1.32 -16.53 -14.66
C SER A 94 -1.50 -16.54 -13.15
N GLN A 95 -1.74 -17.73 -12.60
CA GLN A 95 -1.83 -17.94 -11.15
C GLN A 95 -0.49 -17.63 -10.46
N GLU A 96 0.64 -17.87 -11.13
CA GLU A 96 1.97 -17.55 -10.59
C GLU A 96 2.12 -16.04 -10.34
N ILE A 97 1.65 -15.25 -11.30
CA ILE A 97 1.65 -13.79 -11.20
C ILE A 97 0.71 -13.32 -10.08
N LEU A 98 -0.48 -13.92 -9.96
CA LEU A 98 -1.38 -13.64 -8.84
C LEU A 98 -0.70 -13.94 -7.49
N ASN A 99 -0.02 -15.07 -7.37
CA ASN A 99 0.67 -15.46 -6.14
C ASN A 99 1.81 -14.48 -5.79
N LYS A 100 2.56 -14.00 -6.79
CA LYS A 100 3.58 -12.96 -6.62
C LYS A 100 2.96 -11.65 -6.14
N MET A 101 1.85 -11.21 -6.74
CA MET A 101 1.12 -10.01 -6.32
C MET A 101 0.59 -10.12 -4.89
N VAL A 102 0.02 -11.26 -4.52
CA VAL A 102 -0.44 -11.52 -3.15
C VAL A 102 0.74 -11.47 -2.18
N SER A 103 1.88 -12.06 -2.54
CA SER A 103 3.08 -12.07 -1.69
C SER A 103 3.65 -10.66 -1.51
N ALA A 104 3.72 -9.87 -2.58
CA ALA A 104 4.15 -8.48 -2.54
C ALA A 104 3.18 -7.59 -1.75
N ALA A 105 1.86 -7.81 -1.87
CA ALA A 105 0.87 -7.09 -1.07
C ALA A 105 0.97 -7.43 0.43
N ARG A 106 1.22 -8.70 0.77
CA ARG A 106 1.38 -9.15 2.16
C ARG A 106 2.68 -8.69 2.82
N SER A 107 3.72 -8.39 2.04
CA SER A 107 4.99 -7.87 2.58
C SER A 107 4.91 -6.37 2.95
N VAL A 108 3.83 -5.69 2.54
CA VAL A 108 3.57 -4.30 2.93
C VAL A 108 3.07 -4.25 4.37
N HIS A 109 3.74 -3.44 5.19
CA HIS A 109 3.42 -3.22 6.58
C HIS A 109 1.97 -2.73 6.73
N GLY A 110 1.14 -3.39 7.54
CA GLY A 110 -0.27 -3.05 7.73
C GLY A 110 -1.26 -3.82 6.84
N ALA A 111 -0.80 -4.61 5.87
CA ALA A 111 -1.66 -5.57 5.20
C ALA A 111 -1.92 -6.77 6.13
N THR A 112 -3.16 -6.93 6.58
CA THR A 112 -3.59 -8.11 7.36
C THR A 112 -4.21 -9.19 6.49
N GLY A 113 -4.59 -8.84 5.26
CA GLY A 113 -5.23 -9.76 4.32
C GLY A 113 -5.11 -9.25 2.88
N VAL A 114 -5.26 -10.19 1.95
CA VAL A 114 -5.37 -9.90 0.52
C VAL A 114 -6.57 -10.69 -0.01
N ASP A 115 -7.55 -9.98 -0.53
CA ASP A 115 -8.72 -10.51 -1.20
C ASP A 115 -8.46 -10.56 -2.72
N THR A 116 -8.64 -11.73 -3.31
CA THR A 116 -8.48 -11.99 -4.75
C THR A 116 -9.76 -12.55 -5.38
N ASN A 117 -10.90 -12.49 -4.69
CA ASN A 117 -12.17 -13.05 -5.17
C ASN A 117 -12.67 -12.39 -6.46
N GLU A 118 -12.27 -11.14 -6.70
CA GLU A 118 -12.61 -10.36 -7.90
C GLU A 118 -11.49 -10.42 -8.96
N VAL A 119 -10.55 -11.37 -8.84
CA VAL A 119 -9.48 -11.59 -9.83
C VAL A 119 -9.78 -12.81 -10.69
N THR A 120 -9.74 -12.61 -12.00
CA THR A 120 -9.81 -13.67 -13.00
C THR A 120 -8.41 -13.98 -13.53
N VAL A 121 -8.04 -15.25 -13.53
CA VAL A 121 -6.78 -15.73 -14.12
C VAL A 121 -7.01 -16.16 -15.56
N GLY A 122 -6.19 -15.67 -16.49
CA GLY A 122 -6.07 -16.18 -17.86
C GLY A 122 -5.94 -15.11 -18.93
#